data_AF-A0A843K0X1-F1
#
_entry.id   AF-A0A843K0X1-F1
#
_cell.length_a   1.000
_cell.length_b   1.000
_cell.length_c   1.000
_cell.angle_alpha   90.00
_cell.angle_beta   90.00
_cell.angle_gamma   90.00
#
_symmetry.space_group_name_H-M   'P 1'
#
loop_
_entity.id
_entity.type
_entity.pdbx_description
1 polymer ?
#
loop_
_entity_poly.entity_id
_entity_poly.type
_entity_poly.pdbx_seq_one_letter_code
_entity_poly.pdbx_strand_id
1 'polypeptide(L)'
;MRYPVSILILLFLAAVLTLNASAQDPEPWQDQRGNATPVLMGKNVEEAEVGQEATGLKSRLLSPMVRWELDLKDSLDRSVEMEMYQSNDALFGKGRIMADGIEQNVSASGIISGNKLDLDILSEDLSLFRLSLTMNGKSIYGDYHVHSARFITEKGIAMGKIE
;
A
#
# COMPACT_ATOMS: atom_id res chain seq x y z
N MET A 1 26.43 17.32 -49.75
CA MET A 1 26.88 16.69 -48.48
C MET A 1 25.64 16.14 -47.78
N ARG A 2 25.39 14.82 -47.91
CA ARG A 2 25.64 13.74 -46.91
C ARG A 2 24.47 13.54 -45.91
N TYR A 3 23.56 12.66 -46.36
CA TYR A 3 22.67 11.66 -45.71
C TYR A 3 21.92 11.91 -44.37
N PRO A 4 20.64 11.47 -44.27
CA PRO A 4 19.93 11.32 -42.99
C PRO A 4 20.26 9.98 -42.32
N VAL A 5 20.34 9.96 -40.98
CA VAL A 5 20.53 8.73 -40.20
C VAL A 5 19.19 8.27 -39.63
N SER A 6 18.62 7.25 -40.27
CA SER A 6 17.60 6.36 -39.68
C SER A 6 18.32 5.30 -38.84
N ILE A 7 17.88 5.05 -37.61
CA ILE A 7 18.35 3.91 -36.81
C ILE A 7 17.20 2.91 -36.69
N LEU A 8 17.33 1.83 -37.44
CA LEU A 8 16.58 0.58 -37.37
C LEU A 8 17.44 -0.39 -36.55
N ILE A 9 16.97 -0.89 -35.40
CA ILE A 9 17.67 -1.96 -34.67
C ILE A 9 16.89 -3.26 -34.86
N LEU A 10 17.57 -4.21 -35.51
CA LEU A 10 17.15 -5.55 -35.88
C LEU A 10 17.24 -6.53 -34.69
N LEU A 11 16.19 -7.32 -34.53
CA LEU A 11 16.13 -8.54 -33.72
C LEU A 11 17.08 -9.61 -34.27
N PHE A 12 17.84 -10.27 -33.39
CA PHE A 12 18.53 -11.51 -33.71
C PHE A 12 17.92 -12.69 -32.95
N LEU A 13 17.43 -13.64 -33.73
CA LEU A 13 16.97 -14.97 -33.35
C LEU A 13 18.04 -15.97 -33.77
N ALA A 14 18.50 -16.84 -32.88
CA ALA A 14 19.16 -18.10 -33.25
C ALA A 14 19.03 -19.12 -32.11
N ALA A 15 18.35 -20.22 -32.44
CA ALA A 15 18.15 -21.42 -31.62
C ALA A 15 19.22 -22.48 -31.94
N VAL A 16 19.62 -23.31 -30.97
CA VAL A 16 19.96 -24.72 -31.21
C VAL A 16 19.55 -25.58 -30.01
N LEU A 17 18.90 -26.69 -30.36
CA LEU A 17 18.30 -27.75 -29.55
C LEU A 17 19.37 -28.74 -29.02
N THR A 18 19.13 -29.32 -27.83
CA THR A 18 19.43 -30.74 -27.60
C THR A 18 18.27 -31.38 -26.84
N LEU A 19 17.77 -32.50 -27.40
CA LEU A 19 16.77 -33.39 -26.81
C LEU A 19 17.38 -34.16 -25.63
N ASN A 20 16.62 -34.32 -24.55
CA ASN A 20 16.61 -35.56 -23.78
C ASN A 20 15.17 -35.88 -23.38
N ALA A 21 14.70 -37.05 -23.78
CA ALA A 21 13.33 -37.50 -23.64
C ALA A 21 13.18 -38.62 -22.60
N SER A 22 11.94 -38.73 -22.11
CA SER A 22 11.30 -39.75 -21.25
C SER A 22 11.55 -39.60 -19.74
N ALA A 23 10.54 -39.71 -18.87
CA ALA A 23 9.21 -40.30 -19.01
C ALA A 23 8.13 -39.51 -18.23
N GLN A 24 6.90 -39.69 -18.71
CA GLN A 24 5.64 -39.11 -18.27
C GLN A 24 5.05 -39.93 -17.11
N ASP A 25 4.36 -39.27 -16.17
CA ASP A 25 3.06 -39.74 -15.67
C ASP A 25 2.22 -38.54 -15.19
N PRO A 26 0.91 -38.45 -15.53
CA PRO A 26 0.09 -37.26 -15.29
C PRO A 26 -0.81 -37.36 -14.04
N GLU A 27 -1.43 -36.22 -13.72
CA GLU A 27 -2.69 -35.99 -12.97
C GLU A 27 -2.52 -35.16 -11.67
N PRO A 28 -3.55 -34.41 -11.20
CA PRO A 28 -4.82 -34.05 -11.84
C PRO A 28 -5.04 -32.53 -11.90
N TRP A 29 -5.98 -32.12 -12.76
CA TRP A 29 -6.49 -30.76 -12.88
C TRP A 29 -6.96 -30.22 -11.51
N GLN A 30 -6.24 -29.23 -10.97
CA GLN A 30 -6.78 -28.36 -9.93
C GLN A 30 -7.95 -27.59 -10.52
N ASP A 31 -9.13 -27.82 -9.97
CA ASP A 31 -10.33 -27.09 -10.28
C ASP A 31 -10.19 -25.64 -9.82
N GLN A 32 -10.31 -24.72 -10.78
CA GLN A 32 -10.51 -23.30 -10.52
C GLN A 32 -11.83 -23.10 -9.73
N ARG A 33 -11.74 -23.11 -8.40
CA ARG A 33 -12.62 -22.44 -7.42
C ARG A 33 -12.18 -22.87 -6.02
N GLY A 34 -11.29 -22.09 -5.40
CA GLY A 34 -10.73 -22.34 -4.06
C GLY A 34 -11.73 -22.17 -2.90
N ASN A 35 -12.85 -22.90 -2.93
CA ASN A 35 -13.75 -23.06 -1.80
C ASN A 35 -13.89 -24.55 -1.45
N ALA A 36 -12.78 -25.15 -0.99
CA ALA A 36 -12.86 -26.46 -0.33
C ALA A 36 -13.23 -26.24 1.15
N THR A 37 -14.47 -26.57 1.52
CA THR A 37 -14.85 -26.79 2.92
C THR A 37 -14.14 -28.07 3.41
N PRO A 38 -13.36 -28.04 4.50
CA PRO A 38 -12.67 -29.24 4.96
C PRO A 38 -13.69 -30.25 5.51
N VAL A 39 -13.68 -31.47 4.97
CA VAL A 39 -14.46 -32.60 5.50
C VAL A 39 -13.58 -33.32 6.53
N LEU A 40 -13.95 -33.22 7.80
CA LEU A 40 -13.28 -33.93 8.91
C LEU A 40 -13.66 -35.42 8.89
N MET A 41 -12.87 -36.24 8.19
CA MET A 41 -12.92 -37.70 8.36
C MET A 41 -12.08 -38.08 9.58
N GLY A 42 -12.75 -38.24 10.72
CA GLY A 42 -12.14 -38.72 11.95
C GLY A 42 -11.77 -40.20 11.87
N LYS A 43 -10.48 -40.50 12.08
CA LYS A 43 -10.03 -41.79 12.59
C LYS A 43 -8.93 -41.53 13.62
N ASN A 44 -9.29 -41.65 14.89
CA ASN A 44 -8.37 -41.51 16.01
C ASN A 44 -7.47 -42.76 16.09
N VAL A 45 -6.16 -42.56 16.07
CA VAL A 45 -5.17 -43.48 16.62
C VAL A 45 -4.18 -42.64 17.42
N GLU A 46 -3.90 -43.11 18.63
CA GLU A 46 -3.22 -42.38 19.70
C GLU A 46 -1.71 -42.20 19.46
N GLU A 47 -1.22 -41.07 19.99
CA GLU A 47 0.16 -40.77 20.41
C GLU A 47 1.23 -40.40 19.36
N ALA A 48 1.38 -39.08 19.16
CA ALA A 48 2.67 -38.43 19.00
C ALA A 48 2.61 -37.03 19.65
N GLU A 49 3.51 -36.79 20.61
CA GLU A 49 3.64 -35.55 21.37
C GLU A 49 4.09 -34.36 20.51
N VAL A 50 3.51 -33.20 20.84
CA VAL A 50 4.01 -31.81 20.72
C VAL A 50 4.87 -31.45 19.51
N GLY A 51 4.20 -30.90 18.48
CA GLY A 51 4.71 -29.81 17.67
C GLY A 51 3.78 -28.63 17.84
N GLN A 52 4.18 -27.64 18.62
CA GLN A 52 3.44 -26.40 18.77
C GLN A 52 3.29 -25.67 17.44
N GLU A 53 2.22 -24.89 17.36
CA GLU A 53 2.05 -23.75 16.47
C GLU A 53 1.40 -24.04 15.10
N ALA A 54 0.14 -24.44 15.16
CA ALA A 54 -0.83 -23.64 14.39
C ALA A 54 -0.76 -22.22 14.98
N THR A 55 0.04 -21.34 14.38
CA THR A 55 -0.09 -19.90 14.58
C THR A 55 -1.49 -19.56 14.10
N GLY A 56 -2.47 -19.69 15.00
CA GLY A 56 -3.79 -19.16 14.78
C GLY A 56 -3.60 -17.72 14.32
N LEU A 57 -4.24 -17.34 13.22
CA LEU A 57 -4.29 -15.96 12.76
C LEU A 57 -4.58 -15.10 14.00
N LYS A 58 -3.54 -14.47 14.56
CA LYS A 58 -3.70 -13.51 15.66
C LYS A 58 -4.78 -12.57 15.17
N SER A 59 -5.87 -12.45 15.93
CA SER A 59 -6.92 -11.49 15.59
C SER A 59 -6.22 -10.17 15.33
N ARG A 60 -6.30 -9.68 14.09
CA ARG A 60 -5.65 -8.43 13.71
C ARG A 60 -6.41 -7.37 14.49
N LEU A 61 -5.80 -6.87 15.56
CA LEU A 61 -6.38 -5.81 16.36
C LEU A 61 -6.44 -4.58 15.46
N LEU A 62 -7.62 -4.26 14.96
CA LEU A 62 -7.88 -2.94 14.41
C LEU A 62 -7.87 -1.97 15.59
N SER A 63 -7.07 -0.91 15.49
CA SER A 63 -7.15 0.17 16.45
C SER A 63 -8.55 0.78 16.41
N PRO A 64 -9.01 1.42 17.50
CA PRO A 64 -10.14 2.33 17.39
C PRO A 64 -9.86 3.38 16.30
N MET A 65 -10.94 3.91 15.72
CA MET A 65 -10.88 5.08 14.85
C MET A 65 -10.31 6.25 15.62
N VAL A 66 -9.39 6.98 15.00
CA VAL A 66 -8.78 8.18 15.58
C VAL A 66 -8.90 9.34 14.61
N ARG A 67 -9.23 10.53 15.10
CA ARG A 67 -9.34 11.73 14.26
C ARG A 67 -7.99 12.44 14.18
N TRP A 68 -7.58 12.77 12.97
CA TRP A 68 -6.37 13.53 12.68
C TRP A 68 -6.76 14.86 12.06
N GLU A 69 -6.10 15.93 12.50
CA GLU A 69 -6.17 17.25 11.89
C GLU A 69 -4.76 17.65 11.48
N LEU A 70 -4.56 17.94 10.19
CA LEU A 70 -3.27 18.35 9.63
C LEU A 70 -3.41 19.69 8.90
N ASP A 71 -2.49 20.61 9.14
CA ASP A 71 -2.23 21.79 8.33
C ASP A 71 -1.05 21.48 7.40
N LEU A 72 -1.26 21.65 6.09
CA LEU A 72 -0.24 21.52 5.06
C LEU A 72 0.12 22.91 4.55
N LYS A 73 1.38 23.30 4.73
CA LYS A 73 1.89 24.63 4.37
C LYS A 73 2.91 24.52 3.25
N ASP A 74 2.51 24.92 2.05
CA ASP A 74 3.37 25.14 0.87
C ASP A 74 3.17 26.57 0.34
N SER A 75 2.93 26.75 -0.96
CA SER A 75 2.48 28.02 -1.53
C SER A 75 0.99 28.32 -1.23
N LEU A 76 0.24 27.29 -0.83
CA LEU A 76 -1.15 27.33 -0.42
C LEU A 76 -1.28 26.85 1.03
N ASP A 77 -2.18 27.47 1.76
CA ASP A 77 -2.61 26.94 3.06
C ASP A 77 -3.70 25.89 2.82
N ARG A 78 -3.49 24.67 3.34
CA ARG A 78 -4.46 23.58 3.25
C ARG A 78 -4.69 22.99 4.63
N SER A 79 -5.93 22.60 4.91
CA SER A 79 -6.27 21.84 6.11
C SER A 79 -6.87 20.50 5.74
N VAL A 80 -6.55 19.47 6.52
CA VAL A 80 -6.97 18.09 6.30
C VAL A 80 -7.53 17.53 7.58
N GLU A 81 -8.76 17.03 7.53
CA GLU A 81 -9.41 16.31 8.61
C GLU A 81 -9.63 14.86 8.18
N MET A 82 -9.19 13.88 8.98
CA MET A 82 -9.29 12.46 8.63
C MET A 82 -9.73 11.59 9.81
N GLU A 83 -10.46 10.53 9.48
CA GLU A 83 -10.70 9.38 10.34
C GLU A 83 -9.72 8.27 9.95
N MET A 84 -8.83 7.93 10.87
CA MET A 84 -7.72 6.99 10.65
C MET A 84 -7.92 5.71 11.45
N TYR A 85 -7.53 4.60 10.83
CA TYR A 85 -7.50 3.26 11.40
C TYR A 85 -6.10 2.69 11.24
N GLN A 86 -5.69 1.88 12.21
CA GLN A 86 -4.42 1.17 12.19
C GLN A 86 -4.67 -0.34 12.28
N SER A 87 -3.94 -1.10 11.46
CA SER A 87 -3.85 -2.56 11.56
C SER A 87 -2.38 -2.96 11.48
N ASN A 88 -1.80 -3.33 12.62
CA ASN A 88 -0.35 -3.51 12.75
C ASN A 88 0.42 -2.24 12.35
N ASP A 89 1.25 -2.31 11.31
CA ASP A 89 2.00 -1.21 10.73
C ASP A 89 1.24 -0.46 9.64
N ALA A 90 0.11 -0.98 9.15
CA ALA A 90 -0.67 -0.33 8.11
C ALA A 90 -1.60 0.75 8.71
N LEU A 91 -1.59 1.94 8.10
CA LEU A 91 -2.53 3.03 8.34
C LEU A 91 -3.44 3.18 7.13
N PHE A 92 -4.72 3.45 7.38
CA PHE A 92 -5.67 3.79 6.32
C PHE A 92 -6.82 4.62 6.86
N GLY A 93 -7.42 5.43 6.01
CA GLY A 93 -8.48 6.32 6.44
C GLY A 93 -9.11 7.08 5.28
N LYS A 94 -10.05 7.93 5.65
CA LYS A 94 -10.74 8.84 4.75
C LYS A 94 -11.02 10.14 5.47
N GLY A 95 -11.23 11.18 4.69
CA GLY A 95 -11.42 12.50 5.26
C GLY A 95 -11.74 13.53 4.20
N ARG A 96 -11.42 14.77 4.53
CA ARG A 96 -11.61 15.92 3.66
C ARG A 96 -10.38 16.81 3.69
N ILE A 97 -10.08 17.42 2.55
CA ILE A 97 -9.07 18.47 2.42
C ILE A 97 -9.76 19.77 2.00
N MET A 98 -9.43 20.86 2.67
CA MET A 98 -9.76 22.21 2.23
C MET A 98 -8.51 22.80 1.58
N ALA A 99 -8.59 23.09 0.28
CA ALA A 99 -7.50 23.73 -0.46
C ALA A 99 -8.10 24.80 -1.38
N ASP A 100 -7.55 26.01 -1.33
CA ASP A 100 -8.02 27.17 -2.13
C ASP A 100 -9.54 27.43 -2.00
N GLY A 101 -10.07 27.25 -0.78
CA GLY A 101 -11.50 27.41 -0.48
C GLY A 101 -12.41 26.31 -1.04
N ILE A 102 -11.85 25.25 -1.63
CA ILE A 102 -12.58 24.09 -2.13
C ILE A 102 -12.38 22.91 -1.17
N GLU A 103 -13.49 22.37 -0.68
CA GLU A 103 -13.51 21.12 0.09
C GLU A 103 -13.59 19.93 -0.87
N GLN A 104 -12.72 18.93 -0.67
CA GLN A 104 -12.71 17.69 -1.45
C GLN A 104 -12.59 16.49 -0.51
N ASN A 105 -13.19 15.36 -0.88
CA ASN A 105 -12.93 14.12 -0.14
C ASN A 105 -11.52 13.62 -0.43
N VAL A 106 -10.93 12.96 0.57
CA VAL A 106 -9.63 12.31 0.44
C VAL A 106 -9.69 10.89 1.00
N SER A 107 -8.82 10.05 0.46
CA SER A 107 -8.47 8.75 1.02
C SER A 107 -7.02 8.77 1.44
N ALA A 108 -6.68 8.03 2.50
CA ALA A 108 -5.33 7.97 3.02
C ALA A 108 -4.88 6.52 3.22
N SER A 109 -3.62 6.25 2.93
CA SER A 109 -2.96 4.97 3.22
C SER A 109 -1.50 5.20 3.56
N GLY A 110 -0.96 4.45 4.50
CA GLY A 110 0.40 4.65 4.95
C GLY A 110 0.93 3.50 5.78
N ILE A 111 2.16 3.68 6.24
CA ILE A 111 2.86 2.75 7.13
C ILE A 111 3.43 3.50 8.31
N ILE A 112 3.43 2.86 9.49
CA ILE A 112 3.99 3.40 10.72
C ILE A 112 5.06 2.47 11.31
N SER A 113 6.19 3.05 11.69
CA SER A 113 7.31 2.35 12.33
C SER A 113 7.85 3.19 13.49
N GLY A 114 7.52 2.78 14.72
CA GLY A 114 7.84 3.52 15.93
C GLY A 114 7.11 4.87 15.95
N ASN A 115 7.87 5.97 15.95
CA ASN A 115 7.31 7.32 15.91
C ASN A 115 7.36 7.96 14.52
N LYS A 116 7.80 7.23 13.49
CA LYS A 116 7.82 7.71 12.10
C LYS A 116 6.70 7.06 11.32
N LEU A 117 6.09 7.79 10.40
CA LEU A 117 5.11 7.23 9.47
C LEU A 117 5.19 7.92 8.11
N ASP A 118 4.98 7.15 7.07
CA ASP A 118 4.81 7.64 5.71
C ASP A 118 3.33 7.50 5.35
N LEU A 119 2.71 8.59 4.91
CA LEU A 119 1.29 8.66 4.60
C LEU A 119 1.09 9.24 3.21
N ASP A 120 0.39 8.51 2.36
CA ASP A 120 -0.09 8.97 1.08
C ASP A 120 -1.57 9.37 1.23
N ILE A 121 -1.91 10.60 0.86
CA ILE A 121 -3.28 11.13 0.82
C ILE A 121 -3.62 11.41 -0.64
N LEU A 122 -4.73 10.86 -1.12
CA LEU A 122 -5.22 11.03 -2.49
C LEU A 122 -6.56 11.75 -2.48
N SER A 123 -6.63 12.90 -3.15
CA SER A 123 -7.86 13.66 -3.38
C SER A 123 -8.63 13.19 -4.61
N GLU A 124 -9.90 13.60 -4.68
CA GLU A 124 -10.79 13.34 -5.82
C GLU A 124 -10.26 13.92 -7.15
N ASP A 125 -9.55 15.05 -7.10
CA ASP A 125 -8.94 15.67 -8.28
C ASP A 125 -7.62 15.01 -8.75
N LEU A 126 -7.27 13.86 -8.16
CA LEU A 126 -6.02 13.11 -8.41
C LEU A 126 -4.75 13.85 -8.00
N SER A 127 -4.82 14.66 -6.94
CA SER A 127 -3.63 15.15 -6.26
C SER A 127 -3.17 14.17 -5.19
N LEU A 128 -1.92 13.74 -5.26
CA LEU A 128 -1.27 12.84 -4.32
C LEU A 128 -0.35 13.63 -3.40
N PHE A 129 -0.68 13.67 -2.12
CA PHE A 129 0.17 14.22 -1.08
C PHE A 129 0.93 13.08 -0.41
N ARG A 130 2.26 13.12 -0.46
CA ARG A 130 3.14 12.15 0.18
C ARG A 130 3.79 12.81 1.38
N LEU A 131 3.43 12.36 2.57
CA LEU A 131 3.85 12.94 3.83
C LEU A 131 4.83 11.99 4.50
N SER A 132 5.95 12.53 4.99
CA SER A 132 6.89 11.81 5.85
C SER A 132 6.88 12.51 7.22
N LEU A 133 6.25 11.85 8.18
CA LEU A 133 5.85 12.46 9.45
C LEU A 133 6.54 11.81 10.65
N THR A 134 6.68 12.58 11.71
CA THR A 134 7.11 12.17 13.03
C THR A 134 6.02 12.49 14.05
N MET A 135 5.70 11.53 14.90
CA MET A 135 4.77 11.69 16.01
C MET A 135 5.52 12.01 17.30
N ASN A 136 4.97 12.92 18.09
CA ASN A 136 5.41 13.20 19.45
C ASN A 136 4.18 13.40 20.35
N GLY A 137 3.80 12.36 21.09
CA GLY A 137 2.55 12.34 21.83
C GLY A 137 1.35 12.44 20.88
N LYS A 138 0.53 13.49 21.06
CA LYS A 138 -0.61 13.79 20.17
C LYS A 138 -0.24 14.66 18.98
N SER A 139 0.97 15.20 18.90
CA SER A 139 1.39 16.04 17.78
C SER A 139 1.99 15.21 16.65
N ILE A 140 1.70 15.59 15.41
CA ILE A 140 2.29 15.02 14.20
C ILE A 140 2.92 16.16 13.40
N TYR A 141 4.12 15.99 12.87
CA TYR A 141 4.77 17.00 12.03
C TYR A 141 5.78 16.36 11.07
N GLY A 142 6.09 17.03 9.97
CA GLY A 142 7.10 16.57 9.04
C GLY A 142 7.08 17.31 7.70
N ASP A 143 7.70 16.72 6.70
CA ASP A 143 7.69 17.23 5.33
C ASP A 143 6.56 16.56 4.53
N TYR A 144 6.09 17.26 3.50
CA TYR A 144 5.24 16.64 2.48
C TYR A 144 5.58 17.12 1.08
N HIS A 145 5.26 16.29 0.10
CA HIS A 145 5.39 16.57 -1.32
C HIS A 145 4.01 16.39 -1.97
N VAL A 146 3.59 17.30 -2.83
CA VAL A 146 2.35 17.17 -3.61
C VAL A 146 2.67 16.87 -5.06
N HIS A 147 2.04 15.85 -5.62
CA HIS A 147 2.07 15.51 -7.04
C HIS A 147 0.67 15.70 -7.60
N SER A 148 0.53 16.48 -8.67
CA SER A 148 -0.75 16.70 -9.33
C SER A 148 -0.59 16.57 -10.83
N ALA A 149 -1.63 16.06 -11.50
CA ALA A 149 -1.69 16.06 -12.96
C ALA A 149 -1.84 17.48 -13.56
N ARG A 150 -2.22 18.47 -12.75
CA ARG A 150 -2.56 19.83 -13.19
C ARG A 150 -1.54 20.89 -12.78
N PHE A 151 -0.76 20.63 -11.74
CA PHE A 151 0.10 21.62 -11.10
C PHE A 151 1.53 21.11 -10.94
N ILE A 152 2.45 22.04 -10.69
CA ILE A 152 3.86 21.72 -10.43
C ILE A 152 3.94 20.97 -9.09
N THR A 153 4.86 20.00 -9.01
CA THR A 153 5.14 19.33 -7.75
C THR A 153 5.77 20.30 -6.76
N GLU A 154 5.17 20.42 -5.58
CA GLU A 154 5.62 21.33 -4.53
C GLU A 154 6.01 20.55 -3.26
N LYS A 155 6.88 21.15 -2.46
CA LYS A 155 7.28 20.65 -1.15
C LYS A 155 6.79 21.63 -0.08
N GLY A 156 6.29 21.09 1.02
CA GLY A 156 5.87 21.88 2.17
C GLY A 156 6.12 21.18 3.50
N ILE A 157 5.59 21.80 4.55
CA ILE A 157 5.62 21.29 5.92
C ILE A 157 4.22 20.89 6.34
N ALA A 158 4.09 19.71 6.95
CA ALA A 158 2.87 19.22 7.55
C ALA A 158 2.97 19.36 9.08
N MET A 159 1.93 19.87 9.71
CA MET A 159 1.80 19.96 11.16
C MET A 159 0.40 19.54 11.56
N GLY A 160 0.22 18.95 12.73
CA GLY A 160 -1.11 18.51 13.11
C GLY A 160 -1.19 17.82 14.47
N LYS A 161 -2.36 17.29 14.75
CA LYS A 161 -2.68 16.61 16.00
C LYS A 161 -3.57 15.38 15.78
N ILE A 162 -3.50 14.49 16.76
CA ILE A 162 -4.33 13.31 16.93
C ILE A 162 -5.27 13.58 18.10
N GLU A 163 -6.58 13.46 17.87
CA GLU A 163 -7.60 13.68 18.92
C GLU A 163 -7.89 12.42 19.75
#